data_AF-P33546-F1
#
_entry.id   AF-P33546-F1
#
_cell.length_a   1.000
_cell.length_b   1.000
_cell.length_c   1.000
_cell.angle_alpha   90.00
_cell.angle_beta   90.00
_cell.angle_gamma   90.00
#
_symmetry.space_group_name_H-M   'P 1'
#
loop_
_entity.id
_entity.type
_entity.pdbx_description
1 polymer ?
#
loop_
_entity_poly.entity_id
_entity_poly.type
_entity_poly.pdbx_seq_one_letter_code
_entity_poly.pdbx_strand_id
1 'polypeptide(L)'
;MSLKISNFIDASNTKGPIRVEDTEHGPILIAQKFNLKDLFFRTLSTINAKINSQILNEQLKNYRLENQKSLLLFLNTLASEKSAESAFAAYEAAKNSIQHSFTGRDIKLMLNTAERFHGIGTAKNLERHLVFRCWGNRGITHLGHTSISIKNNLLQEPTHTYLSWYPGGNVTKDTEINYLFEKRSGYSVDTYKQDKLNMISEQTAERLDAGQEVRNLLNSKQDQNNNKKIFFPRANQKKDPYGYWGVSADKVYIPLSGDNKTKDGKISHNLFGLDETNMSKFICKKKADAFRQLANYKLISKSENCAGMALNVLKAGNSEIYFPLPDVKLVATPNDVYAYANKVRQRIESLNQSYNEIMKYIESDFDLSRLTQLRRSYLKSFNKINLIHTPKTFKPLSISLYKHPTENVSSEDFDAVINACHSYLVKSAPSNMTRVLNELKTEATDKKEEIIEKSIKIIDYYNSLKSPDLGTKLYIHDLLQINKLLLNNSHSNI
;
A
#
# COMPACT_ATOMS: atom_id res chain seq x y z
N MET A 1 -2.64 1.58 34.69
CA MET A 1 -2.58 1.02 33.31
C MET A 1 -1.89 2.04 32.40
N SER A 2 -1.06 1.64 31.44
CA SER A 2 -0.55 2.58 30.41
C SER A 2 -1.58 2.72 29.30
N LEU A 3 -1.82 3.95 28.82
CA LEU A 3 -2.65 4.17 27.64
C LEU A 3 -2.05 3.46 26.42
N LYS A 4 -2.92 2.94 25.56
CA LYS A 4 -2.56 2.31 24.28
C LYS A 4 -3.01 3.18 23.11
N ILE A 5 -2.47 2.94 21.92
CA ILE A 5 -2.93 3.60 20.69
C ILE A 5 -4.45 3.45 20.51
N SER A 6 -5.03 2.31 20.86
CA SER A 6 -6.48 2.07 20.79
C SER A 6 -7.30 3.12 21.56
N ASN A 7 -6.85 3.54 22.75
CA ASN A 7 -7.53 4.59 23.52
C ASN A 7 -7.55 5.93 22.77
N PHE A 8 -6.45 6.25 22.07
CA PHE A 8 -6.36 7.46 21.26
C PHE A 8 -7.19 7.37 19.96
N ILE A 9 -7.35 6.18 19.39
CA ILE A 9 -8.24 5.96 18.24
C ILE A 9 -9.69 6.31 18.62
N ASP A 10 -10.16 5.89 19.78
CA ASP A 10 -11.51 6.22 20.26
C ASP A 10 -11.66 7.74 20.48
N ALA A 11 -10.68 8.35 21.14
CA ALA A 11 -10.62 9.79 21.36
C ALA A 11 -10.57 10.58 20.04
N SER A 12 -10.00 10.02 18.97
CA SER A 12 -9.86 10.66 17.66
C SER A 12 -11.19 10.99 16.98
N ASN A 13 -12.28 10.33 17.40
CA ASN A 13 -13.63 10.57 16.90
C ASN A 13 -14.39 11.66 17.64
N THR A 14 -13.83 12.17 18.73
CA THR A 14 -14.45 13.23 19.53
C THR A 14 -14.20 14.63 18.94
N LYS A 15 -15.07 15.58 19.28
CA LYS A 15 -14.91 16.99 18.94
C LYS A 15 -14.38 17.76 20.15
N GLY A 16 -13.28 18.48 19.97
CA GLY A 16 -12.69 19.33 21.00
C GLY A 16 -11.26 18.95 21.37
N PRO A 17 -10.67 19.67 22.34
CA PRO A 17 -9.36 19.34 22.90
C PRO A 17 -9.40 18.04 23.70
N ILE A 18 -8.32 17.26 23.59
CA ILE A 18 -8.09 16.03 24.32
C ILE A 18 -7.18 16.30 25.51
N ARG A 19 -7.67 15.99 26.71
CA ARG A 19 -6.92 16.11 27.96
C ARG A 19 -6.67 14.73 28.58
N VAL A 20 -5.61 14.66 29.37
CA VAL A 20 -5.32 13.49 30.22
C VAL A 20 -5.72 13.84 31.64
N GLU A 21 -6.61 13.03 32.22
CA GLU A 21 -6.92 13.07 33.65
C GLU A 21 -6.35 11.81 34.31
N ASP A 22 -5.69 11.99 35.44
CA ASP A 22 -5.14 10.89 36.22
C ASP A 22 -6.23 10.39 37.18
N THR A 23 -6.66 9.14 37.03
CA THR A 23 -7.64 8.48 37.92
C THR A 23 -6.97 7.38 38.74
N GLU A 24 -7.66 6.83 39.74
CA GLU A 24 -7.17 5.70 40.54
C GLU A 24 -6.80 4.48 39.68
N HIS A 25 -7.44 4.29 38.52
CA HIS A 25 -7.16 3.18 37.60
C HIS A 25 -6.06 3.52 36.55
N GLY A 26 -5.55 4.75 36.57
CA GLY A 26 -4.54 5.27 35.65
C GLY A 26 -5.03 6.44 34.80
N PRO A 27 -4.19 6.93 33.88
CA PRO A 27 -4.53 8.05 33.02
C PRO A 27 -5.64 7.67 32.05
N ILE A 28 -6.65 8.53 31.93
CA ILE A 28 -7.74 8.43 30.95
C ILE A 28 -7.76 9.64 30.03
N LEU A 29 -8.26 9.46 28.80
CA LEU A 29 -8.44 10.54 27.84
C LEU A 29 -9.85 11.12 27.97
N ILE A 30 -9.93 12.43 28.13
CA ILE A 30 -11.20 13.16 28.17
C ILE A 30 -11.24 14.16 27.03
N ALA A 31 -12.31 14.06 26.24
CA ALA A 31 -12.66 15.06 25.25
C ALA A 31 -13.52 16.14 25.90
N GLN A 32 -13.04 17.38 25.89
CA GLN A 32 -13.79 18.52 26.41
C GLN A 32 -14.39 19.31 25.24
N LYS A 33 -15.51 20.00 25.47
CA LYS A 33 -15.98 21.00 24.50
C LYS A 33 -15.02 22.19 24.53
N PHE A 34 -14.74 22.78 23.36
CA PHE A 34 -14.05 24.06 23.30
C PHE A 34 -14.80 25.07 24.15
N ASN A 35 -14.22 25.47 25.26
CA ASN A 35 -14.80 26.48 26.12
C ASN A 35 -14.39 27.88 25.63
N LEU A 36 -15.01 28.91 26.21
CA LEU A 36 -14.69 30.30 25.87
C LEU A 36 -13.21 30.61 26.12
N LYS A 37 -12.61 29.96 27.12
CA LYS A 37 -11.19 30.08 27.48
C LYS A 37 -10.28 29.55 26.37
N ASP A 38 -10.61 28.42 25.72
CA ASP A 38 -9.84 27.86 24.60
C ASP A 38 -9.88 28.78 23.36
N LEU A 39 -11.07 29.34 23.05
CA LEU A 39 -11.24 30.32 21.98
C LEU A 39 -10.45 31.60 22.27
N PHE A 40 -10.53 32.08 23.51
CA PHE A 40 -9.79 33.25 23.97
C PHE A 40 -8.28 33.02 23.88
N PHE A 41 -7.77 31.87 24.30
CA PHE A 41 -6.34 31.53 24.19
C PHE A 41 -5.85 31.43 22.76
N ARG A 42 -6.66 30.91 21.83
CA ARG A 42 -6.31 30.88 20.41
C ARG A 42 -6.17 32.30 19.85
N THR A 43 -7.10 33.18 20.19
CA THR A 43 -7.06 34.61 19.82
C THR A 43 -5.86 35.31 20.47
N LEU A 44 -5.68 35.15 21.78
CA LEU A 44 -4.55 35.70 22.54
C LEU A 44 -3.21 35.22 21.99
N SER A 45 -3.06 33.94 21.65
CA SER A 45 -1.81 33.43 21.06
C SER A 45 -1.50 34.10 19.72
N THR A 46 -2.53 34.39 18.92
CA THR A 46 -2.40 35.09 17.63
C THR A 46 -2.04 36.57 17.84
N ILE A 47 -2.65 37.22 18.83
CA ILE A 47 -2.34 38.60 19.22
C ILE A 47 -0.93 38.70 19.82
N ASN A 48 -0.55 37.76 20.69
CA ASN A 48 0.76 37.76 21.35
C ASN A 48 1.89 37.56 20.35
N ALA A 49 1.67 36.79 19.28
CA ALA A 49 2.62 36.69 18.18
C ALA A 49 2.93 38.05 17.52
N LYS A 50 2.06 39.06 17.71
CA LYS A 50 2.26 40.44 17.26
C LYS A 50 2.76 41.38 18.35
N ILE A 51 2.24 41.27 19.57
CA ILE A 51 2.49 42.24 20.67
C ILE A 51 3.67 41.81 21.57
N ASN A 52 3.93 40.51 21.69
CA ASN A 52 4.98 39.91 22.51
C ASN A 52 4.96 40.36 23.99
N SER A 53 3.80 40.32 24.63
CA SER A 53 3.60 40.68 26.04
C SER A 53 4.10 39.58 26.98
N GLN A 54 4.88 39.96 28.01
CA GLN A 54 5.38 39.04 29.04
C GLN A 54 4.25 38.38 29.85
N ILE A 55 3.22 39.14 30.24
CA ILE A 55 2.07 38.62 31.00
C ILE A 55 1.31 37.59 30.17
N LEU A 56 1.10 37.88 28.88
CA LEU A 56 0.41 36.97 27.98
C LEU A 56 1.22 35.70 27.71
N ASN A 57 2.55 35.82 27.66
CA ASN A 57 3.46 34.67 27.55
C ASN A 57 3.32 33.70 28.74
N GLU A 58 3.24 34.19 29.97
CA GLU A 58 3.03 33.34 31.15
C GLU A 58 1.67 32.63 31.13
N GLN A 59 0.59 33.36 30.82
CA GLN A 59 -0.75 32.76 30.75
C GLN A 59 -0.84 31.70 29.64
N LEU A 60 -0.24 31.97 28.48
CA LEU A 60 -0.16 31.01 27.38
C LEU A 60 0.71 29.79 27.72
N LYS A 61 1.75 29.97 28.56
CA LYS A 61 2.64 28.88 28.99
C LYS A 61 1.88 27.81 29.77
N ASN A 62 1.04 28.20 30.74
CA ASN A 62 0.26 27.24 31.54
C ASN A 62 -0.72 26.44 30.68
N TYR A 63 -1.42 27.11 29.75
CA TYR A 63 -2.34 26.44 28.83
C TYR A 63 -1.61 25.51 27.84
N ARG A 64 -0.41 25.90 27.40
CA ARG A 64 0.45 25.02 26.58
C ARG A 64 0.91 23.79 27.35
N LEU A 65 1.21 23.89 28.64
CA LEU A 65 1.65 22.76 29.46
C LEU A 65 0.59 21.64 29.54
N GLU A 66 -0.67 21.99 29.79
CA GLU A 66 -1.76 20.99 29.82
C GLU A 66 -1.94 20.29 28.46
N ASN A 67 -1.94 21.07 27.37
CA ASN A 67 -2.02 20.51 26.01
C ASN A 67 -0.81 19.63 25.67
N GLN A 68 0.38 20.00 26.16
CA GLN A 68 1.61 19.24 25.95
C GLN A 68 1.60 17.91 26.69
N LYS A 69 0.94 17.79 27.86
CA LYS A 69 0.86 16.51 28.59
C LYS A 69 0.19 15.42 27.76
N SER A 70 -0.99 15.72 27.17
CA SER A 70 -1.71 14.78 26.30
C SER A 70 -0.90 14.41 25.05
N LEU A 71 -0.29 15.42 24.42
CA LEU A 71 0.54 15.22 23.25
C LEU A 71 1.76 14.35 23.55
N LEU A 72 2.47 14.62 24.64
CA LEU A 72 3.66 13.85 25.05
C LEU A 72 3.30 12.41 25.37
N LEU A 73 2.19 12.19 26.07
CA LEU A 73 1.71 10.83 26.36
C LEU A 73 1.35 10.09 25.07
N PHE A 74 0.70 10.76 24.12
CA PHE A 74 0.40 10.20 22.81
C PHE A 74 1.67 9.86 22.03
N LEU A 75 2.65 10.77 21.98
CA LEU A 75 3.91 10.55 21.28
C LEU A 75 4.72 9.40 21.89
N ASN A 76 4.75 9.29 23.22
CA ASN A 76 5.42 8.19 23.92
C ASN A 76 4.74 6.85 23.63
N THR A 77 3.40 6.82 23.62
CA THR A 77 2.61 5.62 23.26
C THR A 77 2.85 5.22 21.82
N LEU A 78 2.93 6.20 20.91
CA LEU A 78 3.21 5.97 19.50
C LEU A 78 4.65 5.47 19.28
N ALA A 79 5.60 6.01 20.05
CA ALA A 79 6.99 5.60 20.00
C ALA A 79 7.19 4.16 20.48
N SER A 80 6.49 3.76 21.55
CA SER A 80 6.58 2.41 22.12
C SER A 80 5.87 1.35 21.25
N GLU A 81 4.70 1.66 20.69
CA GLU A 81 3.93 0.69 19.89
C GLU A 81 4.30 0.66 18.39
N LYS A 82 4.92 1.73 17.86
CA LYS A 82 5.35 1.78 16.45
C LYS A 82 6.86 1.93 16.32
N SER A 83 7.36 3.14 16.59
CA SER A 83 8.80 3.47 16.63
C SER A 83 8.97 4.95 16.98
N ALA A 84 10.13 5.31 17.52
CA ALA A 84 10.50 6.69 17.79
C ALA A 84 10.45 7.56 16.51
N GLU A 85 10.88 7.04 15.37
CA GLU A 85 10.86 7.81 14.12
C GLU A 85 9.45 8.04 13.58
N SER A 86 8.55 7.06 13.69
CA SER A 86 7.14 7.25 13.36
C SER A 86 6.49 8.31 14.26
N ALA A 87 6.81 8.31 15.56
CA ALA A 87 6.30 9.31 16.49
C ALA A 87 6.83 10.72 16.16
N PHE A 88 8.12 10.83 15.81
CA PHE A 88 8.70 12.09 15.38
C PHE A 88 8.10 12.60 14.07
N ALA A 89 7.91 11.72 13.08
CA ALA A 89 7.25 12.06 11.82
C ALA A 89 5.81 12.56 12.04
N ALA A 90 5.08 11.91 12.95
CA ALA A 90 3.74 12.29 13.34
C ALA A 90 3.72 13.69 13.97
N TYR A 91 4.62 13.96 14.92
CA TYR A 91 4.79 15.29 15.50
C TYR A 91 5.07 16.33 14.41
N GLU A 92 6.01 16.07 13.50
CA GLU A 92 6.35 17.00 12.42
C GLU A 92 5.17 17.33 11.51
N ALA A 93 4.29 16.37 11.23
CA ALA A 93 3.11 16.57 10.40
C ALA A 93 2.06 17.48 11.06
N ALA A 94 1.95 17.45 12.39
CA ALA A 94 0.95 18.19 13.15
C ALA A 94 1.51 19.43 13.88
N LYS A 95 2.83 19.65 13.90
CA LYS A 95 3.49 20.66 14.75
C LYS A 95 2.93 22.07 14.70
N ASN A 96 2.35 22.47 13.56
CA ASN A 96 1.74 23.79 13.40
C ASN A 96 0.31 23.86 13.99
N SER A 97 -0.47 22.78 13.91
CA SER A 97 -1.85 22.76 14.44
C SER A 97 -1.88 22.58 15.96
N ILE A 98 -0.99 21.74 16.50
CA ILE A 98 -0.94 21.39 17.93
C ILE A 98 -0.41 22.51 18.83
N GLN A 99 0.05 23.64 18.28
CA GLN A 99 0.51 24.79 19.08
C GLN A 99 -0.61 25.37 19.97
N HIS A 100 -1.87 25.18 19.59
CA HIS A 100 -3.03 25.77 20.26
C HIS A 100 -3.88 24.75 21.01
N SER A 101 -4.10 23.57 20.43
CA SER A 101 -4.92 22.52 21.04
C SER A 101 -4.58 21.18 20.41
N PHE A 102 -4.50 20.13 21.22
CA PHE A 102 -4.36 18.77 20.72
C PHE A 102 -5.75 18.13 20.58
N THR A 103 -6.18 17.87 19.35
CA THR A 103 -7.56 17.46 19.03
C THR A 103 -7.63 16.08 18.40
N GLY A 104 -8.84 15.51 18.32
CA GLY A 104 -9.07 14.26 17.60
C GLY A 104 -8.64 14.30 16.11
N ARG A 105 -8.70 15.48 15.46
CA ARG A 105 -8.19 15.67 14.10
C ARG A 105 -6.67 15.53 14.04
N ASP A 106 -5.95 16.08 15.01
CA ASP A 106 -4.50 15.96 15.10
C ASP A 106 -4.10 14.52 15.36
N ILE A 107 -4.80 13.81 16.25
CA ILE A 107 -4.61 12.37 16.48
C ILE A 107 -4.77 11.59 15.16
N LYS A 108 -5.85 11.82 14.40
CA LYS A 108 -6.05 11.15 13.09
C LYS A 108 -4.92 11.43 12.12
N LEU A 109 -4.50 12.69 12.00
CA LEU A 109 -3.38 13.07 11.13
C LEU A 109 -2.09 12.36 11.55
N MET A 110 -1.77 12.41 12.84
CA MET A 110 -0.56 11.85 13.43
C MET A 110 -0.52 10.32 13.32
N LEU A 111 -1.62 9.62 13.62
CA LEU A 111 -1.73 8.17 13.43
C LEU A 111 -1.53 7.79 11.96
N ASN A 112 -2.21 8.47 11.05
CA ASN A 112 -2.06 8.23 9.62
C ASN A 112 -0.62 8.44 9.14
N THR A 113 0.07 9.49 9.61
CA THR A 113 1.48 9.73 9.28
C THR A 113 2.39 8.65 9.86
N ALA A 114 2.18 8.27 11.12
CA ALA A 114 2.98 7.26 11.80
C ALA A 114 2.88 5.88 11.13
N GLU A 115 1.67 5.50 10.72
CA GLU A 115 1.41 4.25 9.99
C GLU A 115 2.08 4.25 8.62
N ARG A 116 2.08 5.40 7.92
CA ARG A 116 2.67 5.53 6.58
C ARG A 116 4.19 5.63 6.59
N PHE A 117 4.79 6.06 7.69
CA PHE A 117 6.22 6.40 7.76
C PHE A 117 7.14 5.25 7.33
N HIS A 118 6.85 4.01 7.75
CA HIS A 118 7.61 2.82 7.35
C HIS A 118 7.07 2.13 6.09
N GLY A 119 6.17 2.81 5.37
CA GLY A 119 5.44 2.33 4.23
C GLY A 119 4.22 1.48 4.58
N ILE A 120 3.24 1.51 3.68
CA ILE A 120 1.93 0.88 3.82
C ILE A 120 1.80 -0.35 2.94
N GLY A 121 1.03 -1.32 3.42
CA GLY A 121 0.63 -2.50 2.66
C GLY A 121 1.05 -3.81 3.30
N THR A 122 0.17 -4.81 3.26
CA THR A 122 0.40 -6.13 3.85
C THR A 122 1.55 -6.86 3.15
N ALA A 123 1.80 -6.56 1.88
CA ALA A 123 2.91 -7.09 1.10
C ALA A 123 4.30 -6.73 1.66
N LYS A 124 4.39 -5.77 2.58
CA LYS A 124 5.63 -5.47 3.31
C LYS A 124 6.18 -6.68 4.08
N ASN A 125 5.30 -7.60 4.49
CA ASN A 125 5.67 -8.84 5.17
C ASN A 125 5.94 -10.02 4.22
N LEU A 126 5.84 -9.83 2.90
CA LEU A 126 6.05 -10.88 1.93
C LEU A 126 7.48 -10.85 1.38
N GLU A 127 8.02 -12.01 1.02
CA GLU A 127 9.33 -12.15 0.37
C GLU A 127 9.32 -11.73 -1.10
N ARG A 128 8.14 -11.73 -1.71
CA ARG A 128 7.92 -11.35 -3.10
C ARG A 128 6.88 -10.24 -3.22
N HIS A 129 7.30 -9.04 -3.60
CA HIS A 129 6.43 -7.87 -3.64
C HIS A 129 6.97 -6.74 -4.53
N LEU A 130 6.09 -5.83 -4.93
CA LEU A 130 6.47 -4.54 -5.49
C LEU A 130 6.51 -3.47 -4.39
N VAL A 131 7.50 -2.58 -4.45
CA VAL A 131 7.57 -1.35 -3.64
C VAL A 131 7.52 -0.16 -4.57
N PHE A 132 6.41 0.58 -4.53
CA PHE A 132 6.30 1.89 -5.13
C PHE A 132 6.81 2.94 -4.13
N ARG A 133 7.65 3.85 -4.60
CA ARG A 133 8.28 4.90 -3.79
C ARG A 133 7.91 6.27 -4.33
N CYS A 134 7.57 7.18 -3.44
CA CYS A 134 7.24 8.56 -3.79
C CYS A 134 7.98 9.56 -2.89
N TRP A 135 8.58 10.55 -3.53
CA TRP A 135 8.93 11.82 -2.93
C TRP A 135 7.92 12.83 -3.47
N GLY A 136 6.99 13.25 -2.62
CA GLY A 136 5.83 14.01 -3.07
C GLY A 136 6.19 15.34 -3.73
N ASN A 137 5.45 15.68 -4.78
CA ASN A 137 5.54 16.97 -5.46
C ASN A 137 4.95 18.09 -4.58
N ARG A 138 5.64 19.22 -4.45
CA ARG A 138 5.20 20.41 -3.70
C ARG A 138 5.20 21.69 -4.55
N GLY A 139 5.17 21.57 -5.87
CA GLY A 139 5.17 22.66 -6.82
C GLY A 139 6.37 22.62 -7.76
N ILE A 140 6.48 23.61 -8.65
CA ILE A 140 7.52 23.66 -9.70
C ILE A 140 8.95 23.66 -9.15
N THR A 141 9.15 24.16 -7.92
CA THR A 141 10.46 24.17 -7.24
C THR A 141 10.78 22.86 -6.54
N HIS A 142 9.80 21.96 -6.42
CA HIS A 142 9.91 20.66 -5.74
C HIS A 142 9.07 19.62 -6.48
N LEU A 143 9.49 19.30 -7.70
CA LEU A 143 8.77 18.41 -8.63
C LEU A 143 8.51 17.01 -8.06
N GLY A 144 9.31 16.59 -7.06
CA GLY A 144 9.24 15.27 -6.47
C GLY A 144 9.87 14.20 -7.35
N HIS A 145 9.68 12.94 -6.96
CA HIS A 145 10.21 11.81 -7.71
C HIS A 145 9.41 10.54 -7.42
N THR A 146 9.45 9.57 -8.33
CA THR A 146 8.90 8.24 -8.09
C THR A 146 9.84 7.18 -8.63
N SER A 147 9.89 6.06 -7.92
CA SER A 147 10.63 4.87 -8.34
C SER A 147 9.92 3.60 -7.91
N ILE A 148 10.25 2.50 -8.58
CA ILE A 148 9.67 1.19 -8.31
C ILE A 148 10.79 0.19 -8.10
N SER A 149 10.61 -0.70 -7.12
CA SER A 149 11.38 -1.93 -7.03
C SER A 149 10.47 -3.14 -7.04
N ILE A 150 10.85 -4.18 -7.75
CA ILE A 150 10.25 -5.51 -7.68
C ILE A 150 11.27 -6.37 -6.95
N LYS A 151 10.83 -7.04 -5.88
CA LYS A 151 11.66 -7.94 -5.09
C LYS A 151 11.07 -9.33 -5.13
N ASN A 152 11.93 -10.32 -5.33
CA ASN A 152 11.57 -11.72 -5.23
C ASN A 152 12.72 -12.48 -4.55
N ASN A 153 12.56 -12.68 -3.24
CA ASN A 153 13.51 -13.42 -2.42
C ASN A 153 13.17 -14.93 -2.33
N LEU A 154 12.21 -15.42 -3.12
CA LEU A 154 11.84 -16.85 -3.14
C LEU A 154 12.78 -17.68 -4.02
N LEU A 155 13.44 -17.01 -4.97
CA LEU A 155 14.39 -17.63 -5.88
C LEU A 155 15.70 -17.94 -5.16
N GLN A 156 16.43 -18.96 -5.65
CA GLN A 156 17.75 -19.31 -5.13
C GLN A 156 18.72 -18.11 -5.21
N GLU A 157 18.64 -17.35 -6.30
CA GLU A 157 19.24 -16.02 -6.41
C GLU A 157 18.14 -14.97 -6.31
N PRO A 158 18.03 -14.24 -5.18
CA PRO A 158 17.03 -13.20 -5.01
C PRO A 158 17.13 -12.14 -6.11
N THR A 159 16.01 -11.87 -6.78
CA THR A 159 15.98 -10.84 -7.82
C THR A 159 15.47 -9.52 -7.25
N HIS A 160 16.11 -8.43 -7.67
CA HIS A 160 15.72 -7.08 -7.31
C HIS A 160 15.79 -6.17 -8.54
N THR A 161 14.65 -5.98 -9.18
CA THR A 161 14.53 -5.14 -10.37
C THR A 161 14.14 -3.73 -9.94
N TYR A 162 14.97 -2.74 -10.26
CA TYR A 162 14.76 -1.34 -9.88
C TYR A 162 14.61 -0.43 -11.10
N LEU A 163 13.63 0.48 -11.06
CA LEU A 163 13.47 1.54 -12.04
C LEU A 163 13.28 2.89 -11.36
N SER A 164 14.13 3.85 -11.71
CA SER A 164 14.08 5.22 -11.22
C SER A 164 14.52 6.17 -12.33
N TRP A 165 13.57 6.85 -12.97
CA TRP A 165 13.76 7.49 -14.27
C TRP A 165 14.16 8.97 -14.14
N TYR A 166 15.28 9.35 -14.74
CA TYR A 166 15.86 10.70 -14.68
C TYR A 166 16.18 11.26 -16.08
N PRO A 167 16.23 12.60 -16.23
CA PRO A 167 16.74 13.24 -17.42
C PRO A 167 18.27 13.21 -17.46
N GLY A 168 18.84 12.72 -18.56
CA GLY A 168 20.26 12.74 -18.89
C GLY A 168 20.71 14.07 -19.50
N GLY A 169 22.02 14.32 -19.49
CA GLY A 169 22.63 15.57 -19.93
C GLY A 169 22.50 16.72 -18.92
N ASN A 170 22.90 17.93 -19.30
CA ASN A 170 22.65 19.16 -18.53
C ASN A 170 21.52 19.95 -19.20
N VAL A 171 20.76 20.72 -18.41
CA VAL A 171 19.81 21.68 -18.95
C VAL A 171 20.59 22.75 -19.71
N THR A 172 20.28 22.98 -20.99
CA THR A 172 20.79 24.15 -21.70
C THR A 172 20.28 25.41 -20.99
N LYS A 173 21.20 26.29 -20.58
CA LYS A 173 20.88 27.50 -19.78
C LYS A 173 19.89 28.47 -20.46
N ASP A 174 19.55 28.26 -21.73
CA ASP A 174 18.93 29.25 -22.61
C ASP A 174 17.44 29.49 -22.43
N THR A 175 16.80 29.04 -21.35
CA THR A 175 15.62 29.70 -20.73
C THR A 175 15.09 28.82 -19.61
N GLU A 176 14.78 29.42 -18.46
CA GLU A 176 14.32 28.70 -17.25
C GLU A 176 13.06 27.86 -17.46
N ILE A 177 12.30 28.03 -18.55
CA ILE A 177 11.07 27.26 -18.79
C ILE A 177 11.29 26.12 -19.79
N ASN A 178 12.24 26.24 -20.72
CA ASN A 178 12.39 25.27 -21.80
C ASN A 178 12.72 23.86 -21.29
N TYR A 179 13.43 23.75 -20.16
CA TYR A 179 13.74 22.45 -19.55
C TYR A 179 12.48 21.65 -19.16
N LEU A 180 11.34 22.31 -18.95
CA LEU A 180 10.06 21.65 -18.66
C LEU A 180 9.53 20.86 -19.87
N PHE A 181 9.80 21.36 -21.08
CA PHE A 181 9.27 20.83 -22.34
C PHE A 181 10.32 20.11 -23.19
N GLU A 182 11.60 20.34 -22.91
CA GLU A 182 12.73 19.73 -23.59
C GLU A 182 12.70 18.21 -23.46
N LYS A 183 12.97 17.55 -24.59
CA LYS A 183 13.13 16.11 -24.66
C LYS A 183 14.61 15.78 -24.50
N ARG A 184 14.93 15.04 -23.44
CA ARG A 184 16.31 14.66 -23.10
C ARG A 184 16.46 13.15 -23.14
N SER A 185 17.70 12.66 -23.23
CA SER A 185 17.95 11.23 -23.02
C SER A 185 17.44 10.83 -21.65
N GLY A 186 16.74 9.71 -21.53
CA GLY A 186 16.31 9.18 -20.25
C GLY A 186 17.28 8.13 -19.76
N TYR A 187 17.54 8.09 -18.45
CA TYR A 187 18.30 7.02 -17.84
C TYR A 187 17.65 6.57 -16.52
N SER A 188 18.03 5.37 -16.06
CA SER A 188 17.64 4.88 -14.74
C SER A 188 18.85 4.81 -13.83
N VAL A 189 18.72 5.27 -12.59
CA VAL A 189 19.66 4.86 -11.53
C VAL A 189 19.33 3.44 -11.06
N ASP A 190 20.30 2.76 -10.46
CA ASP A 190 20.18 1.33 -10.16
C ASP A 190 19.66 1.01 -8.76
N THR A 191 19.69 1.97 -7.84
CA THR A 191 19.33 1.68 -6.45
C THR A 191 18.51 2.78 -5.79
N TYR A 192 17.67 2.36 -4.85
CA TYR A 192 16.99 3.27 -3.93
C TYR A 192 17.95 4.09 -3.08
N LYS A 193 19.14 3.56 -2.79
CA LYS A 193 20.15 4.31 -2.04
C LYS A 193 20.54 5.59 -2.80
N GLN A 194 20.77 5.48 -4.10
CA GLN A 194 21.10 6.64 -4.94
C GLN A 194 19.97 7.66 -4.97
N ASP A 195 18.72 7.22 -5.12
CA ASP A 195 17.58 8.15 -5.08
C ASP A 195 17.51 8.92 -3.77
N LYS A 196 17.73 8.28 -2.62
CA LYS A 196 17.69 8.99 -1.33
C LYS A 196 18.68 10.16 -1.31
N LEU A 197 19.88 9.96 -1.86
CA LEU A 197 20.91 10.99 -1.95
C LEU A 197 20.51 12.08 -2.94
N ASN A 198 20.01 11.71 -4.12
CA ASN A 198 19.55 12.67 -5.14
C ASN A 198 18.39 13.55 -4.66
N MET A 199 17.67 13.13 -3.61
CA MET A 199 16.51 13.84 -3.06
C MET A 199 16.85 14.81 -1.93
N ILE A 200 18.14 15.00 -1.61
CA ILE A 200 18.59 16.10 -0.76
C ILE A 200 19.47 17.06 -1.56
N SER A 201 19.25 18.36 -1.39
CA SER A 201 20.17 19.34 -1.97
C SER A 201 21.44 19.44 -1.12
N GLU A 202 22.55 19.76 -1.78
CA GLU A 202 23.85 19.99 -1.13
C GLU A 202 23.73 21.03 0.00
N GLN A 203 23.10 22.17 -0.26
CA GLN A 203 22.84 23.20 0.74
C GLN A 203 22.04 22.67 1.96
N THR A 204 21.10 21.74 1.74
CA THR A 204 20.35 21.14 2.86
C THR A 204 21.24 20.19 3.64
N ALA A 205 22.08 19.39 2.97
CA ALA A 205 23.02 18.49 3.62
C ALA A 205 24.02 19.27 4.50
N GLU A 206 24.62 20.35 3.98
CA GLU A 206 25.52 21.24 4.72
C GLU A 206 24.85 21.82 5.97
N ARG A 207 23.59 22.28 5.85
CA ARG A 207 22.84 22.80 7.00
C ARG A 207 22.55 21.72 8.05
N LEU A 208 22.30 20.48 7.63
CA LEU A 208 22.10 19.37 8.55
C LEU A 208 23.39 18.96 9.26
N ASP A 209 24.53 19.01 8.57
CA ASP A 209 25.85 18.77 9.14
C ASP A 209 26.22 19.87 10.14
N ALA A 210 26.11 21.15 9.76
CA ALA A 210 26.30 22.27 10.68
C ALA A 210 25.36 22.19 11.90
N GLY A 211 24.11 21.78 11.68
CA GLY A 211 23.16 21.55 12.76
C GLY A 211 23.58 20.40 13.68
N GLN A 212 24.19 19.34 13.15
CA GLN A 212 24.69 18.21 13.92
C GLN A 212 25.92 18.59 14.74
N GLU A 213 26.85 19.35 14.18
CA GLU A 213 28.01 19.88 14.91
C GLU A 213 27.59 20.70 16.11
N VAL A 214 26.64 21.64 15.93
CA VAL A 214 26.11 22.46 17.03
C VAL A 214 25.45 21.59 18.11
N ARG A 215 24.68 20.55 17.72
CA ARG A 215 24.07 19.63 18.72
C ARG A 215 25.12 18.85 19.50
N ASN A 216 26.17 18.38 18.83
CA ASN A 216 27.25 17.67 19.49
C ASN A 216 27.97 18.57 20.50
N LEU A 217 28.25 19.83 20.12
CA LEU A 217 28.85 20.84 20.99
C LEU A 217 27.97 21.19 22.21
N LEU A 218 26.66 21.29 22.01
CA LEU A 218 25.69 21.55 23.10
C LEU A 218 25.63 20.38 24.09
N ASN A 219 25.64 19.14 23.59
CA ASN A 219 25.68 17.95 24.44
C ASN A 219 26.98 17.84 25.25
N SER A 220 28.09 18.44 24.79
CA SER A 220 29.38 18.45 25.48
C SER A 220 29.57 19.59 26.52
N LYS A 221 28.49 20.28 26.93
CA LYS A 221 28.43 21.21 28.10
C LYS A 221 29.14 22.58 28.01
N GLN A 222 29.16 23.33 26.90
CA GLN A 222 29.84 24.65 26.99
C GLN A 222 29.33 25.85 26.21
N ASP A 223 28.15 25.84 25.57
CA ASP A 223 27.75 27.04 24.83
C ASP A 223 26.25 27.33 24.88
N GLN A 224 25.80 28.03 25.93
CA GLN A 224 24.42 28.51 26.05
C GLN A 224 24.10 29.72 25.16
N ASN A 225 25.10 30.33 24.49
CA ASN A 225 24.91 31.60 23.78
C ASN A 225 24.84 31.50 22.25
N ASN A 226 24.97 30.31 21.67
CA ASN A 226 24.91 30.17 20.23
C ASN A 226 23.46 30.18 19.71
N ASN A 227 22.95 31.38 19.42
CA ASN A 227 21.68 31.66 18.70
C ASN A 227 21.62 31.10 17.26
N LYS A 228 22.54 30.21 16.88
CA LYS A 228 22.50 29.54 15.58
C LYS A 228 21.21 28.73 15.51
N LYS A 229 20.42 28.93 14.46
CA LYS A 229 19.25 28.08 14.17
C LYS A 229 19.73 26.64 14.05
N ILE A 230 19.46 25.84 15.08
CA ILE A 230 19.81 24.42 15.09
C ILE A 230 18.90 23.75 14.06
N PHE A 231 19.48 23.36 12.93
CA PHE A 231 18.76 22.61 11.91
C PHE A 231 18.67 21.15 12.31
N PHE A 232 17.48 20.71 12.74
CA PHE A 232 17.21 19.29 12.99
C PHE A 232 16.81 18.60 11.68
N PRO A 233 17.28 17.36 11.45
CA PRO A 233 16.78 16.56 10.35
C PRO A 233 15.28 16.29 10.55
N ARG A 234 14.54 16.32 9.45
CA ARG A 234 13.19 15.75 9.42
C ARG A 234 13.26 14.24 9.65
N ALA A 235 12.18 13.63 10.08
CA ALA A 235 12.11 12.20 10.37
C ALA A 235 12.55 11.32 9.18
N ASN A 236 12.28 11.76 7.95
CA ASN A 236 12.67 11.05 6.74
C ASN A 236 14.09 11.39 6.23
N GLN A 237 14.79 12.36 6.83
CA GLN A 237 16.18 12.70 6.51
C GLN A 237 17.11 11.87 7.38
N LYS A 238 17.90 11.00 6.75
CA LYS A 238 18.80 10.06 7.45
C LYS A 238 20.16 10.02 6.78
N LYS A 239 21.23 9.89 7.57
CA LYS A 239 22.57 9.55 7.07
C LYS A 239 22.60 8.09 6.64
N ASP A 240 23.33 7.82 5.56
CA ASP A 240 23.72 6.47 5.19
C ASP A 240 24.96 6.01 6.01
N PRO A 241 25.42 4.75 5.86
CA PRO A 241 26.60 4.27 6.58
C PRO A 241 27.90 5.03 6.31
N TYR A 242 27.97 5.80 5.21
CA TYR A 242 29.12 6.62 4.85
C TYR A 242 28.98 8.08 5.30
N GLY A 243 27.89 8.40 6.02
CA GLY A 243 27.65 9.73 6.56
C GLY A 243 26.91 10.69 5.63
N TYR A 244 26.51 10.26 4.43
CA TYR A 244 25.79 11.12 3.49
C TYR A 244 24.31 11.20 3.82
N TRP A 245 23.77 12.41 3.86
CA TRP A 245 22.35 12.62 4.05
C TRP A 245 21.52 12.17 2.84
N GLY A 246 20.35 11.61 3.11
CA GLY A 246 19.35 11.34 2.09
C GLY A 246 17.93 11.37 2.63
N VAL A 247 16.96 11.47 1.72
CA VAL A 247 15.53 11.55 2.05
C VAL A 247 14.84 10.23 1.75
N SER A 248 14.20 9.64 2.76
CA SER A 248 13.39 8.44 2.60
C SER A 248 12.05 8.78 1.93
N ALA A 249 11.75 8.10 0.82
CA ALA A 249 10.44 8.09 0.18
C ALA A 249 9.32 7.52 1.07
N ASP A 250 8.10 7.99 0.83
CA ASP A 250 6.87 7.27 1.16
C ASP A 250 6.79 5.99 0.33
N LYS A 251 6.30 4.90 0.92
CA LYS A 251 6.34 3.57 0.29
C LYS A 251 4.97 2.91 0.29
N VAL A 252 4.60 2.34 -0.84
CA VAL A 252 3.43 1.46 -1.00
C VAL A 252 3.94 0.08 -1.40
N TYR A 253 3.68 -0.92 -0.57
CA TYR A 253 3.99 -2.31 -0.84
C TYR A 253 2.77 -2.96 -1.49
N ILE A 254 2.94 -3.51 -2.70
CA ILE A 254 1.85 -4.11 -3.48
C ILE A 254 2.13 -5.61 -3.68
N PRO A 255 1.15 -6.50 -3.39
CA PRO A 255 1.29 -7.92 -3.65
C PRO A 255 1.53 -8.24 -5.12
N LEU A 256 2.40 -9.22 -5.38
CA LEU A 256 2.55 -9.88 -6.68
C LEU A 256 1.69 -11.14 -6.71
N SER A 257 1.15 -11.48 -7.88
CA SER A 257 0.29 -12.66 -8.07
C SER A 257 1.08 -13.96 -8.04
N GLY A 258 0.49 -15.01 -7.48
CA GLY A 258 1.08 -16.34 -7.32
C GLY A 258 1.62 -16.62 -5.92
N ASP A 259 2.46 -17.64 -5.83
CA ASP A 259 3.02 -18.12 -4.57
C ASP A 259 3.96 -17.11 -3.91
N ASN A 260 3.95 -17.16 -2.58
CA ASN A 260 4.69 -16.25 -1.73
C ASN A 260 5.01 -16.87 -0.38
N LYS A 261 5.90 -16.20 0.35
CA LYS A 261 6.27 -16.56 1.71
C LYS A 261 6.26 -15.30 2.55
N THR A 262 5.70 -15.37 3.74
CA THR A 262 5.84 -14.29 4.71
C THR A 262 7.23 -14.33 5.34
N LYS A 263 7.69 -13.23 5.93
CA LYS A 263 9.01 -13.16 6.59
C LYS A 263 9.15 -14.10 7.79
N ASP A 264 8.04 -14.43 8.45
CA ASP A 264 7.96 -15.44 9.51
C ASP A 264 7.94 -16.88 8.98
N GLY A 265 8.00 -17.05 7.65
CA GLY A 265 8.20 -18.33 7.00
C GLY A 265 6.92 -19.04 6.54
N LYS A 266 5.74 -18.42 6.77
CA LYS A 266 4.46 -18.99 6.38
C LYS A 266 4.27 -18.90 4.87
N ILE A 267 3.91 -20.02 4.25
CA ILE A 267 3.56 -20.07 2.83
C ILE A 267 2.20 -19.37 2.64
N SER A 268 2.11 -18.56 1.60
CA SER A 268 0.90 -17.82 1.23
C SER A 268 0.76 -17.81 -0.29
N HIS A 269 -0.47 -17.73 -0.79
CA HIS A 269 -0.75 -17.59 -2.21
C HIS A 269 -1.59 -16.34 -2.43
N ASN A 270 -1.13 -15.45 -3.31
CA ASN A 270 -1.90 -14.29 -3.72
C ASN A 270 -2.57 -14.58 -5.05
N LEU A 271 -3.87 -14.90 -5.03
CA LEU A 271 -4.62 -15.06 -6.27
C LEU A 271 -4.62 -13.75 -7.06
N PHE A 272 -4.76 -12.62 -6.35
CA PHE A 272 -4.73 -11.28 -6.91
C PHE A 272 -3.39 -10.61 -6.62
N GLY A 273 -2.81 -9.98 -7.63
CA GLY A 273 -1.55 -9.25 -7.52
C GLY A 273 -1.08 -8.76 -8.87
N LEU A 274 -0.06 -7.90 -8.85
CA LEU A 274 0.55 -7.42 -10.09
C LEU A 274 1.40 -8.51 -10.75
N ASP A 275 1.49 -8.48 -12.08
CA ASP A 275 2.28 -9.42 -12.87
C ASP A 275 3.78 -9.07 -12.83
N GLU A 276 4.55 -9.84 -12.07
CA GLU A 276 6.00 -9.65 -11.93
C GLU A 276 6.75 -9.77 -13.27
N THR A 277 6.39 -10.75 -14.09
CA THR A 277 7.10 -11.08 -15.33
C THR A 277 6.97 -9.95 -16.33
N ASN A 278 5.75 -9.46 -16.53
CA ASN A 278 5.48 -8.37 -17.46
C ASN A 278 6.12 -7.05 -16.99
N MET A 279 6.05 -6.75 -15.69
CA MET A 279 6.74 -5.57 -15.13
C MET A 279 8.26 -5.67 -15.28
N SER A 280 8.85 -6.83 -14.97
CA SER A 280 10.29 -7.03 -15.09
C SER A 280 10.76 -6.93 -16.53
N LYS A 281 10.04 -7.57 -17.48
CA LYS A 281 10.29 -7.44 -18.92
C LYS A 281 10.21 -5.98 -19.38
N PHE A 282 9.20 -5.24 -18.92
CA PHE A 282 9.07 -3.82 -19.22
C PHE A 282 10.26 -2.99 -18.71
N ILE A 283 10.66 -3.20 -17.45
CA ILE A 283 11.80 -2.48 -16.85
C ILE A 283 13.10 -2.80 -17.59
N CYS A 284 13.38 -4.09 -17.85
CA CYS A 284 14.56 -4.52 -18.61
C CYS A 284 14.58 -3.90 -20.01
N LYS A 285 13.44 -3.91 -20.73
CA LYS A 285 13.33 -3.26 -22.04
C LYS A 285 13.61 -1.77 -21.94
N LYS A 286 13.03 -1.06 -20.97
CA LYS A 286 13.24 0.38 -20.81
C LYS A 286 14.68 0.74 -20.45
N LYS A 287 15.35 -0.03 -19.59
CA LYS A 287 16.78 0.14 -19.33
C LYS A 287 17.62 -0.10 -20.58
N ALA A 288 17.29 -1.12 -21.37
CA ALA A 288 17.99 -1.41 -22.62
C ALA A 288 17.77 -0.31 -23.69
N ASP A 289 16.55 0.23 -23.80
CA ASP A 289 16.24 1.37 -24.67
C ASP A 289 16.98 2.64 -24.22
N ALA A 290 17.10 2.86 -22.91
CA ALA A 290 17.88 3.97 -22.32
C ALA A 290 19.35 3.88 -22.70
N PHE A 291 19.94 2.70 -22.55
CA PHE A 291 21.33 2.42 -22.91
C PHE A 291 21.59 2.69 -24.40
N ARG A 292 20.63 2.34 -25.28
CA ARG A 292 20.68 2.62 -26.72
C ARG A 292 20.29 4.06 -27.09
N GLN A 293 20.06 4.94 -26.11
CA GLN A 293 19.61 6.32 -26.31
C GLN A 293 18.27 6.44 -27.07
N LEU A 294 17.45 5.40 -27.05
CA LEU A 294 16.12 5.37 -27.67
C LEU A 294 15.02 5.83 -26.70
N ALA A 295 15.27 5.73 -25.39
CA ALA A 295 14.34 6.17 -24.37
C ALA A 295 14.62 7.61 -23.92
N ASN A 296 13.55 8.38 -23.78
CA ASN A 296 13.64 9.81 -23.48
C ASN A 296 13.03 10.14 -22.13
N TYR A 297 13.43 11.27 -21.60
CA TYR A 297 12.81 11.94 -20.49
C TYR A 297 12.20 13.26 -20.96
N LYS A 298 10.96 13.51 -20.56
CA LYS A 298 10.31 14.81 -20.72
C LYS A 298 9.52 15.11 -19.45
N LEU A 299 9.80 16.22 -18.78
CA LEU A 299 9.21 16.53 -17.48
C LEU A 299 7.69 16.74 -17.56
N ILE A 300 7.23 17.58 -18.50
CA ILE A 300 5.81 17.73 -18.82
C ILE A 300 5.41 16.64 -19.81
N SER A 301 5.18 15.44 -19.28
CA SER A 301 4.74 14.27 -20.03
C SER A 301 3.80 13.39 -19.20
N LYS A 302 2.91 12.67 -19.88
CA LYS A 302 2.03 11.67 -19.26
C LYS A 302 2.75 10.35 -18.98
N SER A 303 3.84 10.09 -19.70
CA SER A 303 4.47 8.76 -19.76
C SER A 303 6.00 8.76 -19.72
N GLU A 304 6.66 9.89 -20.02
CA GLU A 304 8.12 9.97 -20.15
C GLU A 304 8.83 10.66 -18.97
N ASN A 305 8.10 11.16 -17.98
CA ASN A 305 8.71 11.59 -16.71
C ASN A 305 8.77 10.43 -15.70
N CYS A 306 9.34 10.67 -14.51
CA CYS A 306 9.47 9.63 -13.48
C CYS A 306 8.13 9.02 -13.05
N ALA A 307 7.10 9.84 -12.87
CA ALA A 307 5.77 9.41 -12.47
C ALA A 307 5.06 8.60 -13.57
N GLY A 308 5.10 9.09 -14.81
CA GLY A 308 4.56 8.40 -15.98
C GLY A 308 5.26 7.07 -16.24
N MET A 309 6.59 7.01 -16.05
CA MET A 309 7.33 5.77 -16.16
C MET A 309 6.94 4.77 -15.07
N ALA A 310 6.79 5.23 -13.83
CA ALA A 310 6.29 4.37 -12.74
C ALA A 310 4.86 3.88 -13.01
N LEU A 311 3.99 4.74 -13.56
CA LEU A 311 2.64 4.36 -13.97
C LEU A 311 2.65 3.30 -15.09
N ASN A 312 3.55 3.42 -16.06
CA ASN A 312 3.71 2.42 -17.12
C ASN A 312 4.17 1.06 -16.59
N VAL A 313 5.02 1.03 -15.56
CA VAL A 313 5.38 -0.22 -14.88
C VAL A 313 4.15 -0.82 -14.20
N LEU A 314 3.37 -0.04 -13.45
CA LEU A 314 2.12 -0.54 -12.84
C LEU A 314 1.16 -1.09 -13.91
N LYS A 315 1.01 -0.37 -15.02
CA LYS A 315 0.23 -0.83 -16.18
C LYS A 315 0.74 -2.15 -16.74
N ALA A 316 2.06 -2.29 -16.91
CA ALA A 316 2.67 -3.55 -17.35
C ALA A 316 2.40 -4.70 -16.37
N GLY A 317 2.18 -4.41 -15.08
CA GLY A 317 1.75 -5.37 -14.08
C GLY A 317 0.24 -5.64 -14.07
N ASN A 318 -0.49 -5.21 -15.09
CA ASN A 318 -1.95 -5.31 -15.22
C ASN A 318 -2.71 -4.60 -14.08
N SER A 319 -2.18 -3.48 -13.57
CA SER A 319 -2.83 -2.74 -12.48
C SER A 319 -4.23 -2.23 -12.82
N GLU A 320 -4.52 -2.04 -14.11
CA GLU A 320 -5.79 -1.52 -14.62
C GLU A 320 -6.98 -2.47 -14.42
N ILE A 321 -6.71 -3.77 -14.28
CA ILE A 321 -7.72 -4.79 -13.91
C ILE A 321 -8.32 -4.50 -12.52
N TYR A 322 -7.51 -3.95 -11.60
CA TYR A 322 -7.95 -3.66 -10.23
C TYR A 322 -8.52 -2.26 -10.08
N PHE A 323 -7.96 -1.29 -10.80
CA PHE A 323 -8.42 0.09 -10.76
C PHE A 323 -8.10 0.81 -12.08
N PRO A 324 -9.06 1.52 -12.70
CA PRO A 324 -8.82 2.25 -13.95
C PRO A 324 -7.63 3.21 -13.82
N LEU A 325 -6.79 3.27 -14.85
CA LEU A 325 -5.66 4.21 -14.89
C LEU A 325 -6.15 5.65 -14.68
N PRO A 326 -5.37 6.49 -13.98
CA PRO A 326 -5.73 7.88 -13.77
C PRO A 326 -5.81 8.61 -15.12
N ASP A 327 -6.82 9.46 -15.30
CA ASP A 327 -6.92 10.36 -16.46
C ASP A 327 -5.88 11.48 -16.34
N VAL A 328 -4.70 11.25 -16.90
CA VAL A 328 -3.60 12.23 -16.92
C VAL A 328 -3.81 13.19 -18.09
N LYS A 329 -4.22 14.43 -17.79
CA LYS A 329 -4.51 15.43 -18.82
C LYS A 329 -3.27 16.01 -19.51
N LEU A 330 -2.23 16.34 -18.74
CA LEU A 330 -1.01 16.98 -19.26
C LEU A 330 0.27 16.30 -18.76
N VAL A 331 0.41 16.21 -17.43
CA VAL A 331 1.62 15.71 -16.77
C VAL A 331 1.24 14.68 -15.71
N ALA A 332 1.92 13.54 -15.69
CA ALA A 332 1.80 12.60 -14.58
C ALA A 332 2.61 13.16 -13.41
N THR A 333 2.01 13.27 -12.22
CA THR A 333 2.73 13.78 -11.03
C THR A 333 3.01 12.65 -10.04
N PRO A 334 4.09 12.74 -9.24
CA PRO A 334 4.38 11.77 -8.19
C PRO A 334 3.20 11.53 -7.23
N ASN A 335 2.45 12.57 -6.88
CA ASN A 335 1.35 12.49 -5.94
C ASN A 335 0.16 11.72 -6.53
N ASP A 336 -0.19 11.98 -7.79
CA ASP A 336 -1.31 11.30 -8.47
C ASP A 336 -1.03 9.81 -8.65
N VAL A 337 0.19 9.47 -9.07
CA VAL A 337 0.60 8.07 -9.27
C VAL A 337 0.74 7.34 -7.94
N TYR A 338 1.20 8.02 -6.87
CA TYR A 338 1.17 7.45 -5.52
C TYR A 338 -0.25 7.16 -5.03
N ALA A 339 -1.20 8.08 -5.26
CA ALA A 339 -2.60 7.86 -4.93
C ALA A 339 -3.18 6.67 -5.71
N TYR A 340 -2.86 6.55 -6.99
CA TYR A 340 -3.26 5.40 -7.81
C TYR A 340 -2.66 4.08 -7.30
N ALA A 341 -1.35 4.04 -7.03
CA ALA A 341 -0.67 2.86 -6.49
C ALA A 341 -1.31 2.41 -5.16
N ASN A 342 -1.70 3.34 -4.30
CA ASN A 342 -2.40 3.02 -3.06
C ASN A 342 -3.81 2.46 -3.30
N LYS A 343 -4.57 2.96 -4.28
CA LYS A 343 -5.89 2.40 -4.64
C LYS A 343 -5.77 0.97 -5.15
N VAL A 344 -4.83 0.73 -6.07
CA VAL A 344 -4.53 -0.61 -6.60
C VAL A 344 -4.16 -1.56 -5.46
N ARG A 345 -3.25 -1.14 -4.56
CA ARG A 345 -2.89 -1.91 -3.37
C ARG A 345 -4.11 -2.28 -2.53
N GLN A 346 -4.92 -1.30 -2.14
CA GLN A 346 -6.09 -1.51 -1.28
C GLN A 346 -7.06 -2.51 -1.91
N ARG A 347 -7.27 -2.41 -3.22
CA ARG A 347 -8.14 -3.33 -3.95
C ARG A 347 -7.59 -4.76 -3.96
N ILE A 348 -6.32 -4.93 -4.29
CA ILE A 348 -5.67 -6.25 -4.28
C ILE A 348 -5.71 -6.88 -2.88
N GLU A 349 -5.41 -6.11 -1.84
CA GLU A 349 -5.45 -6.60 -0.46
C GLU A 349 -6.84 -7.03 -0.03
N SER A 350 -7.87 -6.24 -0.34
CA SER A 350 -9.26 -6.58 -0.06
C SER A 350 -9.70 -7.85 -0.78
N LEU A 351 -9.33 -8.00 -2.06
CA LEU A 351 -9.66 -9.19 -2.84
C LEU A 351 -8.98 -10.45 -2.28
N ASN A 352 -7.69 -10.37 -1.94
CA ASN A 352 -6.98 -11.47 -1.32
C ASN A 352 -7.50 -11.78 0.09
N GLN A 353 -7.95 -10.79 0.85
CA GLN A 353 -8.59 -11.01 2.14
C GLN A 353 -9.88 -11.83 1.97
N SER A 354 -10.79 -11.38 1.09
CA SER A 354 -12.04 -12.10 0.81
C SER A 354 -11.78 -13.52 0.29
N TYR A 355 -10.82 -13.67 -0.63
CA TYR A 355 -10.39 -14.99 -1.12
C TYR A 355 -9.96 -15.91 0.04
N ASN A 356 -9.06 -15.43 0.91
CA ASN A 356 -8.56 -16.22 2.04
C ASN A 356 -9.66 -16.55 3.05
N GLU A 357 -10.64 -15.66 3.25
CA GLU A 357 -11.80 -15.91 4.12
C GLU A 357 -12.69 -17.03 3.53
N ILE A 358 -12.97 -17.00 2.23
CA ILE A 358 -13.75 -18.04 1.53
C ILE A 358 -13.03 -19.39 1.61
N MET A 359 -11.73 -19.43 1.36
CA MET A 359 -10.93 -20.66 1.40
C MET A 359 -10.91 -21.28 2.81
N LYS A 360 -10.63 -20.46 3.84
CA LYS A 360 -10.59 -20.93 5.23
C LYS A 360 -11.94 -21.46 5.70
N TYR A 361 -13.04 -20.78 5.40
CA TYR A 361 -14.38 -21.17 5.86
C TYR A 361 -14.72 -22.61 5.46
N ILE A 362 -14.30 -23.03 4.27
CA ILE A 362 -14.61 -24.36 3.74
C ILE A 362 -13.62 -25.42 4.23
N GLU A 363 -12.35 -25.05 4.40
CA GLU A 363 -11.32 -25.93 4.96
C GLU A 363 -11.51 -26.22 6.46
N SER A 364 -12.02 -25.26 7.26
CA SER A 364 -12.17 -25.42 8.71
C SER A 364 -13.51 -26.02 9.14
N ASP A 365 -14.62 -25.64 8.50
CA ASP A 365 -15.97 -25.92 9.04
C ASP A 365 -16.54 -27.25 8.56
N PHE A 366 -15.92 -27.85 7.54
CA PHE A 366 -16.37 -29.10 6.96
C PHE A 366 -15.32 -30.19 7.16
N ASP A 367 -15.67 -31.18 7.97
CA ASP A 367 -15.00 -32.48 7.91
C ASP A 367 -14.94 -32.90 6.43
N LEU A 368 -13.74 -33.25 5.96
CA LEU A 368 -13.47 -33.69 4.60
C LEU A 368 -14.49 -34.75 4.15
N SER A 369 -14.97 -35.60 5.07
CA SER A 369 -16.05 -36.56 4.85
C SER A 369 -17.38 -35.89 4.48
N ARG A 370 -17.82 -34.88 5.23
CA ARG A 370 -19.05 -34.11 4.98
C ARG A 370 -18.96 -33.28 3.71
N LEU A 371 -17.80 -32.68 3.46
CA LEU A 371 -17.49 -31.95 2.23
C LEU A 371 -17.52 -32.90 1.02
N THR A 372 -16.94 -34.10 1.16
CA THR A 372 -17.00 -35.17 0.16
C THR A 372 -18.42 -35.67 -0.04
N GLN A 373 -19.24 -35.81 1.01
CA GLN A 373 -20.62 -36.24 0.90
C GLN A 373 -21.51 -35.19 0.22
N LEU A 374 -21.35 -33.91 0.57
CA LEU A 374 -21.99 -32.79 -0.11
C LEU A 374 -21.58 -32.76 -1.58
N ARG A 375 -20.28 -32.88 -1.88
CA ARG A 375 -19.74 -32.95 -3.25
C ARG A 375 -20.17 -34.22 -4.00
N ARG A 376 -20.34 -35.37 -3.34
CA ARG A 376 -20.85 -36.62 -3.95
C ARG A 376 -22.34 -36.55 -4.22
N SER A 377 -23.13 -36.00 -3.29
CA SER A 377 -24.56 -35.72 -3.49
C SER A 377 -24.74 -34.77 -4.67
N TYR A 378 -23.90 -33.72 -4.69
CA TYR A 378 -23.74 -32.77 -5.79
C TYR A 378 -23.43 -33.44 -7.14
N LEU A 379 -22.40 -34.29 -7.22
CA LEU A 379 -22.04 -34.99 -8.46
C LEU A 379 -23.07 -36.07 -8.85
N LYS A 380 -23.79 -36.66 -7.89
CA LYS A 380 -24.92 -37.55 -8.19
C LYS A 380 -26.12 -36.81 -8.77
N SER A 381 -26.37 -35.57 -8.39
CA SER A 381 -27.35 -34.72 -9.09
C SER A 381 -26.96 -34.40 -10.55
N PHE A 382 -25.72 -34.71 -10.98
CA PHE A 382 -25.30 -34.70 -12.39
C PHE A 382 -25.61 -35.97 -13.18
N ASN A 383 -26.67 -36.70 -12.81
CA ASN A 383 -27.25 -37.84 -13.57
C ASN A 383 -27.62 -37.55 -15.06
N LYS A 384 -27.16 -36.44 -15.66
CA LYS A 384 -27.30 -36.12 -17.09
C LYS A 384 -25.99 -35.94 -17.85
N ILE A 385 -24.82 -36.05 -17.21
CA ILE A 385 -23.60 -36.33 -18.00
C ILE A 385 -23.59 -37.84 -18.19
N ASN A 386 -23.90 -38.28 -19.42
CA ASN A 386 -23.85 -39.68 -19.82
C ASN A 386 -22.51 -40.26 -19.41
N LEU A 387 -22.50 -41.04 -18.33
CA LEU A 387 -21.38 -41.81 -17.83
C LEU A 387 -21.08 -42.95 -18.82
N ILE A 388 -20.56 -42.61 -20.00
CA ILE A 388 -19.86 -43.59 -20.84
C ILE A 388 -18.49 -43.92 -20.21
N HIS A 389 -18.02 -43.09 -19.28
CA HIS A 389 -16.83 -43.39 -18.51
C HIS A 389 -17.19 -43.94 -17.13
N THR A 390 -16.75 -45.18 -16.89
CA THR A 390 -16.89 -45.93 -15.64
C THR A 390 -16.66 -45.06 -14.41
N PRO A 391 -17.34 -45.30 -13.27
CA PRO A 391 -17.21 -44.51 -12.03
C PRO A 391 -15.78 -44.39 -11.45
N LYS A 392 -14.79 -45.06 -12.06
CA LYS A 392 -13.36 -44.87 -11.78
C LYS A 392 -12.76 -43.61 -12.42
N THR A 393 -13.35 -43.04 -13.48
CA THR A 393 -12.79 -41.88 -14.20
C THR A 393 -13.29 -40.54 -13.67
N PHE A 394 -14.46 -40.47 -13.02
CA PHE A 394 -14.94 -39.24 -12.37
C PHE A 394 -14.21 -38.97 -11.02
N LYS A 395 -12.89 -39.19 -11.02
CA LYS A 395 -11.96 -38.79 -9.97
C LYS A 395 -11.35 -37.37 -10.09
N PRO A 396 -11.46 -36.53 -11.14
CA PRO A 396 -10.38 -35.56 -11.34
C PRO A 396 -10.62 -34.14 -10.80
N LEU A 397 -11.68 -33.83 -10.06
CA LEU A 397 -11.78 -32.51 -9.39
C LEU A 397 -11.91 -32.54 -7.87
N SER A 398 -12.72 -33.45 -7.33
CA SER A 398 -12.78 -33.61 -5.86
C SER A 398 -11.53 -34.25 -5.27
N ILE A 399 -10.81 -35.09 -6.02
CA ILE A 399 -9.51 -35.65 -5.57
C ILE A 399 -8.35 -34.76 -6.01
N SER A 400 -8.42 -34.10 -7.17
CA SER A 400 -7.33 -33.21 -7.62
C SER A 400 -7.14 -32.02 -6.70
N LEU A 401 -8.24 -31.45 -6.19
CA LEU A 401 -8.16 -30.31 -5.27
C LEU A 401 -7.50 -30.66 -3.94
N TYR A 402 -7.33 -31.94 -3.59
CA TYR A 402 -6.81 -32.32 -2.27
C TYR A 402 -5.69 -33.34 -2.25
N LYS A 403 -5.34 -34.03 -3.34
CA LYS A 403 -4.36 -35.13 -3.21
C LYS A 403 -3.10 -35.14 -4.05
N HIS A 404 -3.02 -34.63 -5.26
CA HIS A 404 -1.73 -34.66 -5.99
C HIS A 404 -1.70 -33.57 -7.06
N PRO A 405 -0.51 -33.03 -7.40
CA PRO A 405 -0.34 -32.22 -8.61
C PRO A 405 -0.89 -33.05 -9.75
N THR A 406 -2.04 -32.64 -10.26
CA THR A 406 -2.80 -33.52 -11.13
C THR A 406 -2.06 -33.78 -12.41
N GLU A 407 -1.68 -35.03 -12.58
CA GLU A 407 -1.59 -35.68 -13.87
C GLU A 407 -2.88 -35.33 -14.66
N ASN A 408 -2.74 -34.42 -15.62
CA ASN A 408 -3.59 -34.24 -16.80
C ASN A 408 -5.12 -34.14 -16.55
N VAL A 409 -5.58 -33.18 -15.73
CA VAL A 409 -7.00 -32.75 -15.82
C VAL A 409 -7.22 -32.14 -17.20
N SER A 410 -8.18 -32.68 -17.96
CA SER A 410 -8.48 -32.17 -19.30
C SER A 410 -9.22 -30.82 -19.22
N SER A 411 -9.17 -30.02 -20.28
CA SER A 411 -9.99 -28.80 -20.38
C SER A 411 -11.49 -29.11 -20.23
N GLU A 412 -11.92 -30.27 -20.74
CA GLU A 412 -13.31 -30.73 -20.64
C GLU A 412 -13.74 -30.99 -19.19
N ASP A 413 -12.84 -31.50 -18.34
CA ASP A 413 -13.11 -31.71 -16.91
C ASP A 413 -13.28 -30.38 -16.18
N PHE A 414 -12.44 -29.38 -16.49
CA PHE A 414 -12.59 -28.03 -15.94
C PHE A 414 -13.92 -27.41 -16.37
N ASP A 415 -14.23 -27.44 -17.66
CA ASP A 415 -15.46 -26.88 -18.21
C ASP A 415 -16.70 -27.57 -17.62
N ALA A 416 -16.67 -28.88 -17.41
CA ALA A 416 -17.76 -29.63 -16.78
C ALA A 416 -18.05 -29.11 -15.36
N VAL A 417 -17.01 -28.90 -14.53
CA VAL A 417 -17.20 -28.38 -13.16
C VAL A 417 -17.59 -26.91 -13.17
N ILE A 418 -17.02 -26.08 -14.05
CA ILE A 418 -17.42 -24.69 -14.20
C ILE A 418 -18.90 -24.60 -14.59
N ASN A 419 -19.32 -25.35 -15.62
CA ASN A 419 -20.71 -25.40 -16.10
C ASN A 419 -21.67 -25.84 -14.99
N ALA A 420 -21.22 -26.79 -14.17
CA ALA A 420 -21.97 -27.29 -13.03
C ALA A 420 -22.17 -26.22 -11.94
N CYS A 421 -21.08 -25.56 -11.53
CA CYS A 421 -21.11 -24.48 -10.56
C CYS A 421 -21.97 -23.31 -11.05
N HIS A 422 -21.76 -22.89 -12.30
CA HIS A 422 -22.50 -21.81 -12.94
C HIS A 422 -23.99 -22.13 -13.01
N SER A 423 -24.37 -23.35 -13.45
CA SER A 423 -25.78 -23.77 -13.53
C SER A 423 -26.48 -23.73 -12.18
N TYR A 424 -25.78 -24.06 -11.09
CA TYR A 424 -26.36 -23.92 -9.75
C TYR A 424 -26.53 -22.45 -9.36
N LEU A 425 -25.49 -21.64 -9.52
CA LEU A 425 -25.53 -20.22 -9.16
C LEU A 425 -26.67 -19.50 -9.89
N VAL A 426 -26.87 -19.79 -11.19
CA VAL A 426 -27.99 -19.24 -11.97
C VAL A 426 -29.36 -19.68 -11.43
N LYS A 427 -29.49 -20.93 -10.97
CA LYS A 427 -30.75 -21.44 -10.38
C LYS A 427 -31.06 -20.85 -9.01
N SER A 428 -30.02 -20.61 -8.21
CA SER A 428 -30.17 -20.09 -6.83
C SER A 428 -30.28 -18.58 -6.77
N ALA A 429 -29.86 -17.87 -7.82
CA ALA A 429 -29.89 -16.42 -7.85
C ALA A 429 -31.24 -15.84 -8.33
N PRO A 430 -31.59 -14.62 -7.91
CA PRO A 430 -32.71 -13.87 -8.49
C PRO A 430 -32.55 -13.69 -10.01
N SER A 431 -33.66 -13.69 -10.76
CA SER A 431 -33.64 -13.66 -12.23
C SER A 431 -32.93 -12.44 -12.84
N ASN A 432 -32.87 -11.31 -12.12
CA ASN A 432 -32.15 -10.11 -12.54
C ASN A 432 -30.61 -10.24 -12.45
N MET A 433 -30.09 -11.27 -11.77
CA MET A 433 -28.65 -11.53 -11.63
C MET A 433 -28.10 -12.45 -12.73
N THR A 434 -28.94 -13.10 -13.54
CA THR A 434 -28.49 -14.06 -14.57
C THR A 434 -27.44 -13.48 -15.51
N ARG A 435 -27.59 -12.21 -15.91
CA ARG A 435 -26.60 -11.53 -16.75
C ARG A 435 -25.24 -11.41 -16.05
N VAL A 436 -25.23 -11.03 -14.77
CA VAL A 436 -24.00 -10.91 -13.97
C VAL A 436 -23.34 -12.27 -13.83
N LEU A 437 -24.11 -13.34 -13.61
CA LEU A 437 -23.60 -14.70 -13.44
C LEU A 437 -22.98 -15.26 -14.71
N ASN A 438 -23.57 -14.98 -15.88
CA ASN A 438 -22.98 -15.36 -17.17
C ASN A 438 -21.59 -14.71 -17.37
N GLU A 439 -21.38 -13.50 -16.84
CA GLU A 439 -20.07 -12.84 -16.88
C GLU A 439 -19.04 -13.42 -15.88
N LEU A 440 -19.47 -14.25 -14.93
CA LEU A 440 -18.58 -14.94 -13.98
C LEU A 440 -17.99 -16.22 -14.55
N LYS A 441 -18.56 -16.75 -15.64
CA LYS A 441 -18.19 -18.07 -16.16
C LYS A 441 -16.81 -18.02 -16.81
N THR A 442 -15.83 -18.61 -16.13
CA THR A 442 -14.49 -18.86 -16.68
C THR A 442 -14.55 -19.95 -17.74
N GLU A 443 -13.69 -19.90 -18.73
CA GLU A 443 -13.52 -20.96 -19.73
C GLU A 443 -12.07 -21.45 -19.64
N ALA A 444 -11.82 -22.74 -19.89
CA ALA A 444 -10.46 -23.28 -19.85
C ALA A 444 -9.51 -22.59 -20.85
N THR A 445 -10.05 -21.93 -21.89
CA THR A 445 -9.32 -21.17 -22.91
C THR A 445 -9.15 -19.68 -22.59
N ASP A 446 -9.71 -19.19 -21.49
CA ASP A 446 -9.57 -17.78 -21.09
C ASP A 446 -8.10 -17.41 -20.90
N LYS A 447 -7.76 -16.17 -21.26
CA LYS A 447 -6.43 -15.60 -20.95
C LYS A 447 -6.29 -15.35 -19.46
N LYS A 448 -5.03 -15.24 -19.00
CA LYS A 448 -4.71 -14.93 -17.61
C LYS A 448 -5.46 -13.71 -17.08
N GLU A 449 -5.48 -12.63 -17.85
CA GLU A 449 -6.17 -11.38 -17.50
C GLU A 449 -7.68 -11.58 -17.36
N GLU A 450 -8.29 -12.34 -18.27
CA GLU A 450 -9.72 -12.65 -18.27
C GLU A 450 -10.09 -13.53 -17.06
N ILE A 451 -9.26 -14.51 -16.70
CA ILE A 451 -9.45 -15.34 -15.50
C ILE A 451 -9.39 -14.47 -14.23
N ILE A 452 -8.44 -13.52 -14.15
CA ILE A 452 -8.34 -12.60 -13.01
C ILE A 452 -9.58 -11.70 -12.94
N GLU A 453 -10.01 -11.10 -14.05
CA GLU A 453 -11.21 -10.26 -14.11
C GLU A 453 -12.47 -11.02 -13.67
N LYS A 454 -12.68 -12.24 -14.19
CA LYS A 454 -13.80 -13.10 -13.79
C LYS A 454 -13.72 -13.47 -12.31
N SER A 455 -12.51 -13.75 -11.78
CA SER A 455 -12.30 -14.00 -10.35
C SER A 455 -12.61 -12.79 -9.46
N ILE A 456 -12.29 -11.57 -9.92
CA ILE A 456 -12.67 -10.33 -9.24
C ILE A 456 -14.19 -10.22 -9.20
N LYS A 457 -14.87 -10.43 -10.33
CA LYS A 457 -16.34 -10.37 -10.39
C LYS A 457 -16.99 -11.42 -9.48
N ILE A 458 -16.41 -12.63 -9.37
CA ILE A 458 -16.88 -13.68 -8.45
C ILE A 458 -16.81 -13.21 -7.00
N ILE A 459 -15.69 -12.58 -6.59
CA ILE A 459 -15.54 -12.06 -5.22
C ILE A 459 -16.45 -10.87 -4.97
N ASP A 460 -16.59 -9.95 -5.92
CA ASP A 460 -17.51 -8.82 -5.77
C ASP A 460 -18.96 -9.29 -5.66
N TYR A 461 -19.34 -10.29 -6.46
CA TYR A 461 -20.63 -10.96 -6.34
C TYR A 461 -20.80 -11.56 -4.95
N TYR A 462 -19.83 -12.36 -4.49
CA TYR A 462 -19.85 -12.96 -3.15
C TYR A 462 -20.05 -11.90 -2.05
N ASN A 463 -19.25 -10.83 -2.07
CA ASN A 463 -19.28 -9.75 -1.10
C ASN A 463 -20.59 -8.93 -1.15
N SER A 464 -21.32 -8.97 -2.27
CA SER A 464 -22.65 -8.34 -2.39
C SER A 464 -23.76 -9.15 -1.72
N LEU A 465 -23.54 -10.44 -1.46
CA LEU A 465 -24.53 -11.33 -0.84
C LEU A 465 -24.59 -11.07 0.67
N LYS A 466 -25.77 -10.69 1.17
CA LYS A 466 -25.98 -10.44 2.61
C LYS A 466 -25.81 -11.70 3.48
N SER A 467 -26.24 -12.86 2.97
CA SER A 467 -26.19 -14.14 3.69
C SER A 467 -26.19 -15.29 2.68
N PRO A 468 -25.05 -15.58 2.02
CA PRO A 468 -24.96 -16.66 1.04
C PRO A 468 -25.23 -18.01 1.71
N ASP A 469 -26.09 -18.82 1.08
CA ASP A 469 -26.33 -20.19 1.51
C ASP A 469 -25.08 -21.06 1.31
N LEU A 470 -25.06 -22.23 1.95
CA LEU A 470 -23.92 -23.13 1.90
C LEU A 470 -23.56 -23.58 0.48
N GLY A 471 -24.56 -23.84 -0.37
CA GLY A 471 -24.33 -24.21 -1.75
C GLY A 471 -23.55 -23.12 -2.47
N THR A 472 -24.08 -21.89 -2.46
CA THR A 472 -23.43 -20.71 -3.06
C THR A 472 -21.99 -20.53 -2.59
N LYS A 473 -21.71 -20.68 -1.28
CA LYS A 473 -20.34 -20.61 -0.74
C LYS A 473 -19.43 -21.68 -1.33
N LEU A 474 -19.88 -22.94 -1.37
CA LEU A 474 -19.11 -24.06 -1.93
C LEU A 474 -18.82 -23.87 -3.42
N TYR A 475 -19.77 -23.37 -4.20
CA TYR A 475 -19.58 -23.13 -5.63
C TYR A 475 -18.62 -22.00 -5.92
N ILE A 476 -18.70 -20.91 -5.18
CA ILE A 476 -17.78 -19.78 -5.31
C ILE A 476 -16.36 -20.23 -4.94
N HIS A 477 -16.21 -21.04 -3.90
CA HIS A 477 -14.93 -21.65 -3.56
C HIS A 477 -14.38 -22.54 -4.69
N ASP A 478 -15.19 -23.46 -5.21
CA ASP A 478 -14.73 -24.40 -6.25
C ASP A 478 -14.36 -23.65 -7.55
N LEU A 479 -15.12 -22.62 -7.93
CA LEU A 479 -14.79 -21.73 -9.05
C LEU A 479 -13.46 -20.99 -8.82
N LEU A 480 -13.26 -20.41 -7.63
CA LEU A 480 -12.01 -19.70 -7.31
C LEU A 480 -10.81 -20.66 -7.26
N GLN A 481 -10.99 -21.89 -6.81
CA GLN A 481 -9.93 -22.91 -6.83
C GLN A 481 -9.60 -23.35 -8.26
N ILE A 482 -10.60 -23.55 -9.13
CA ILE A 482 -10.37 -23.81 -10.56
C ILE A 482 -9.61 -22.65 -11.19
N ASN A 483 -10.03 -21.41 -10.95
CA ASN A 483 -9.35 -20.23 -11.49
C ASN A 483 -7.90 -20.14 -11.00
N LYS A 484 -7.64 -20.46 -9.73
CA LYS A 484 -6.27 -20.60 -9.21
C LYS A 484 -5.46 -21.65 -9.98
N LEU A 485 -6.03 -22.83 -10.22
CA LEU A 485 -5.35 -23.90 -10.95
C LEU A 485 -5.07 -23.49 -12.41
N LEU A 486 -6.03 -22.89 -13.10
CA LEU A 486 -5.86 -22.37 -14.46
C LEU A 486 -4.78 -21.30 -14.52
N LEU A 487 -4.75 -20.37 -13.55
CA LEU A 487 -3.71 -19.35 -13.44
C LEU A 487 -2.32 -19.98 -13.20
N ASN A 488 -2.22 -20.98 -12.31
CA ASN A 488 -0.96 -21.68 -12.07
C ASN A 488 -0.47 -22.45 -13.31
N ASN A 489 -1.38 -23.06 -14.08
CA ASN A 489 -1.03 -23.74 -15.33
C ASN A 489 -0.64 -22.76 -16.45
N SER A 490 -1.17 -21.53 -16.42
CA SER A 490 -0.73 -20.48 -17.35
C SER A 490 0.72 -20.03 -17.10
N HIS A 491 1.23 -20.26 -15.88
CA HIS A 491 2.61 -19.94 -15.50
C HIS A 491 3.63 -20.99 -15.94
N SER A 492 3.24 -22.26 -16.10
CA SER A 492 4.15 -23.36 -16.48
C SER A 492 4.49 -23.44 -17.97
N ASN A 493 3.89 -22.59 -18.82
CA ASN A 493 4.27 -22.44 -20.24
C ASN A 493 5.37 -21.37 -20.48
N ILE A 494 6.04 -20.91 -19.43
CA ILE A 494 7.21 -20.01 -19.46
C ILE A 494 8.39 -20.75 -18.86
#